data_AF-A0A1E4JMY6-F1
#
_entry.id   AF-A0A1E4JMY6-F1
#
_cell.length_a   1.000
_cell.length_b   1.000
_cell.length_c   1.000
_cell.angle_alpha   90.00
_cell.angle_beta   90.00
_cell.angle_gamma   90.00
#
_symmetry.space_group_name_H-M   'P 1'
#
loop_
_entity.id
_entity.type
_entity.pdbx_description
1 polymer ?
#
loop_
_entity_poly.entity_id
_entity_poly.type
_entity_poly.pdbx_seq_one_letter_code
_entity_poly.pdbx_strand_id
1 'polypeptide(L)'
;MATAVAKTIDRKDLTGPALRTFFNIAEAWKLSESEQMAVLGLDSRSTLHNWKRGEVAALSKDALERISYVMGIYKGLQILVPQTADEWVRKPNKAKSFAGKSALDRMVSGNVSDLYVVRQYIDGQRG
;
A
#
# COMPACT_ATOMS: atom_id res chain seq x y z
N MET A 1 38.19 3.03 -16.13
CA MET A 1 36.95 2.29 -15.76
C MET A 1 36.46 2.87 -14.44
N ALA A 2 35.49 3.78 -14.44
CA ALA A 2 34.93 4.36 -13.22
C ALA A 2 33.74 3.50 -12.77
N THR A 3 33.90 2.78 -11.67
CA THR A 3 32.82 2.02 -11.04
C THR A 3 31.85 3.03 -10.42
N ALA A 4 30.64 3.16 -10.99
CA ALA A 4 29.59 3.94 -10.35
C ALA A 4 29.23 3.26 -9.02
N VAL A 5 29.56 3.91 -7.91
CA VAL A 5 29.09 3.49 -6.59
C VAL A 5 27.58 3.68 -6.58
N ALA A 6 26.83 2.58 -6.48
CA ALA A 6 25.38 2.65 -6.36
C ALA A 6 25.04 3.53 -5.16
N LYS A 7 24.33 4.63 -5.40
CA LYS A 7 23.85 5.52 -4.32
C LYS A 7 23.03 4.68 -3.35
N THR A 8 23.45 4.60 -2.09
CA THR A 8 22.65 4.01 -1.02
C THR A 8 21.37 4.84 -0.87
N ILE A 9 20.23 4.24 -1.13
CA ILE A 9 18.94 4.91 -1.02
C ILE A 9 18.55 4.98 0.46
N ASP A 10 18.48 6.19 1.02
CA ASP A 10 18.05 6.42 2.39
C ASP A 10 16.53 6.50 2.51
N ARG A 11 15.99 6.22 3.70
CA ARG A 11 14.54 6.35 3.99
C ARG A 11 14.01 7.77 3.74
N LYS A 12 14.84 8.79 3.92
CA LYS A 12 14.51 10.20 3.61
C LYS A 12 14.21 10.38 2.11
N ASP A 13 15.06 9.81 1.26
CA ASP A 13 14.89 9.85 -0.20
C ASP A 13 13.63 9.11 -0.65
N LEU A 14 13.23 8.05 0.06
CA LEU A 14 12.02 7.27 -0.24
C LEU A 14 10.72 7.92 0.24
N THR A 15 10.79 8.82 1.23
CA THR A 15 9.60 9.31 1.95
C THR A 15 8.62 10.05 1.04
N GLY A 16 9.10 11.03 0.28
CA GLY A 16 8.25 11.81 -0.63
C GLY A 16 7.60 10.96 -1.72
N PRO A 17 8.38 10.18 -2.50
CA PRO A 17 7.83 9.29 -3.53
C PRO A 17 6.86 8.23 -2.99
N ALA A 18 7.17 7.63 -1.83
CA ALA A 18 6.32 6.61 -1.21
C ALA A 18 4.95 7.19 -0.81
N LEU A 19 4.92 8.35 -0.14
CA LEU A 19 3.67 9.01 0.25
C LEU A 19 2.85 9.44 -0.95
N ARG A 20 3.48 10.07 -1.95
CA ARG A 20 2.78 10.47 -3.17
C ARG A 20 2.13 9.28 -3.86
N THR A 21 2.87 8.17 -3.98
CA THR A 21 2.35 6.96 -4.60
C THR A 21 1.20 6.36 -3.79
N PHE A 22 1.35 6.27 -2.47
CA PHE A 22 0.31 5.78 -1.59
C PHE A 22 -0.99 6.60 -1.72
N PHE A 23 -0.91 7.93 -1.67
CA PHE A 23 -2.11 8.77 -1.74
C PHE A 23 -2.79 8.72 -3.11
N ASN A 24 -2.04 8.59 -4.20
CA ASN A 24 -2.63 8.36 -5.53
C ASN A 24 -3.38 7.03 -5.60
N ILE A 25 -2.81 5.96 -5.03
CA ILE A 25 -3.50 4.64 -4.94
C ILE A 25 -4.72 4.74 -4.03
N ALA A 26 -4.60 5.43 -2.90
CA ALA A 26 -5.70 5.63 -1.96
C ALA A 26 -6.86 6.38 -2.62
N GLU A 27 -6.58 7.37 -3.46
CA GLU A 27 -7.59 8.07 -4.26
C GLU A 27 -8.26 7.15 -5.29
N ALA A 28 -7.47 6.38 -6.05
CA ALA A 28 -8.01 5.43 -7.04
C ALA A 28 -8.94 4.39 -6.39
N TRP A 29 -8.55 3.87 -5.22
CA TRP A 29 -9.36 2.94 -4.42
C TRP A 29 -10.45 3.63 -3.58
N LYS A 30 -10.54 4.96 -3.63
CA LYS A 30 -11.50 5.78 -2.88
C LYS A 30 -11.43 5.55 -1.36
N LEU A 31 -10.24 5.37 -0.81
CA LEU A 31 -10.04 5.09 0.61
C LEU A 31 -10.46 6.29 1.46
N SER A 32 -11.31 6.04 2.47
CA SER A 32 -11.61 6.98 3.54
C SER A 32 -10.37 7.23 4.41
N GLU A 33 -10.39 8.30 5.22
CA GLU A 33 -9.25 8.62 6.08
C GLU A 33 -8.97 7.53 7.12
N SER A 34 -10.01 6.86 7.65
CA SER A 34 -9.85 5.75 8.58
C SER A 34 -9.22 4.53 7.89
N GLU A 35 -9.62 4.22 6.65
CA GLU A 35 -8.99 3.16 5.86
C GLU A 35 -7.52 3.50 5.55
N GLN A 36 -7.22 4.76 5.20
CA GLN A 36 -5.84 5.22 4.99
C GLN A 36 -4.99 5.07 6.25
N MET A 37 -5.49 5.49 7.41
CA MET A 37 -4.82 5.33 8.70
C MET A 37 -4.55 3.85 9.02
N ALA A 38 -5.56 2.99 8.87
CA ALA A 38 -5.42 1.56 9.16
C ALA A 38 -4.37 0.88 8.26
N VAL A 39 -4.38 1.19 6.95
CA VAL A 39 -3.39 0.66 6.01
C VAL A 39 -1.98 1.14 6.36
N LEU A 40 -1.83 2.43 6.69
CA LEU A 40 -0.55 3.02 7.07
C LEU A 40 -0.07 2.65 8.48
N GLY A 41 -0.91 2.02 9.30
CA GLY A 41 -0.59 1.74 10.71
C GLY A 41 -0.50 3.00 11.57
N LEU A 42 -1.36 3.99 11.29
CA LEU A 42 -1.40 5.26 12.02
C LEU A 42 -2.52 5.28 13.05
N ASP A 43 -2.19 5.65 14.28
CA ASP A 43 -3.17 5.86 15.36
C ASP A 43 -3.62 7.33 15.48
N SER A 44 -2.98 8.25 14.75
CA SER A 44 -3.23 9.68 14.83
C SER A 44 -3.65 10.27 13.50
N ARG A 45 -4.85 10.89 13.48
CA ARG A 45 -5.36 11.63 12.33
C ARG A 45 -4.49 12.85 12.01
N SER A 46 -3.92 13.52 13.01
CA SER A 46 -3.01 14.65 12.77
C SER A 46 -1.75 14.21 12.04
N THR A 47 -1.22 13.02 12.34
CA THR A 47 -0.10 12.43 11.59
C THR A 47 -0.45 12.21 10.13
N LEU A 48 -1.63 11.66 9.84
CA LEU A 48 -2.10 11.49 8.45
C LEU A 48 -2.16 12.83 7.71
N HIS A 49 -2.73 13.87 8.33
CA HIS A 49 -2.82 15.19 7.70
C HIS A 49 -1.44 15.82 7.48
N ASN A 50 -0.50 15.68 8.42
CA ASN A 50 0.87 16.14 8.24
C ASN A 50 1.52 15.42 7.05
N TRP A 51 1.34 14.11 6.92
CA TRP A 51 1.87 13.32 5.81
C TRP A 51 1.25 13.73 4.46
N LYS A 52 -0.05 14.02 4.41
CA LYS A 52 -0.72 14.58 3.21
C LYS A 52 -0.14 15.92 2.78
N ARG A 53 0.32 16.75 3.73
CA ARG A 53 1.01 18.02 3.47
C ARG A 53 2.51 17.87 3.19
N GLY A 54 3.06 16.65 3.25
CA GLY A 54 4.50 16.40 3.11
C GLY A 54 5.32 16.78 4.34
N GLU A 55 4.68 17.04 5.47
CA GLU A 55 5.32 17.41 6.74
C GLU A 55 5.81 16.16 7.49
N VAL A 56 6.81 15.49 6.92
CA VAL A 56 7.48 14.34 7.54
C VAL A 56 8.94 14.29 7.08
N ALA A 57 9.86 14.20 8.04
CA ALA A 57 11.28 14.15 7.73
C ALA A 57 11.72 12.79 7.13
N ALA A 58 11.18 11.69 7.68
CA ALA A 58 11.42 10.34 7.19
C ALA A 58 10.32 9.39 7.67
N LEU A 59 9.84 8.51 6.79
CA LEU A 59 8.96 7.41 7.17
C LEU A 59 9.70 6.37 8.04
N SER A 60 8.93 5.72 8.93
CA SER A 60 9.40 4.52 9.63
C SER A 60 9.61 3.36 8.64
N LYS A 61 10.37 2.34 9.06
CA LYS A 61 10.52 1.11 8.25
C LYS A 61 9.16 0.42 8.04
N ASP A 62 8.33 0.36 9.08
CA ASP A 62 6.99 -0.22 9.03
C ASP A 62 6.09 0.52 8.02
N ALA A 63 6.08 1.86 8.03
CA ALA A 63 5.29 2.63 7.07
C ALA A 63 5.75 2.40 5.63
N LEU A 64 7.06 2.34 5.39
CA LEU A 64 7.61 2.02 4.06
C LEU A 64 7.25 0.59 3.62
N GLU A 65 7.30 -0.38 4.53
CA GLU A 65 6.89 -1.76 4.26
C GLU A 65 5.41 -1.84 3.88
N ARG A 66 4.53 -1.22 4.66
CA ARG A 66 3.08 -1.14 4.37
C ARG A 66 2.80 -0.52 2.99
N ILE A 67 3.44 0.61 2.69
CA ILE A 67 3.32 1.27 1.38
C ILE A 67 3.84 0.36 0.27
N SER A 68 4.93 -0.37 0.50
CA SER A 68 5.47 -1.31 -0.50
C SER A 68 4.49 -2.42 -0.85
N TYR A 69 3.76 -2.97 0.13
CA TYR A 69 2.70 -3.95 -0.12
C TYR A 69 1.55 -3.34 -0.92
N VAL A 70 1.09 -2.14 -0.55
CA VAL A 70 0.02 -1.42 -1.27
C VAL A 70 0.40 -1.18 -2.73
N MET A 71 1.60 -0.64 -2.98
CA MET A 71 2.13 -0.43 -4.32
C MET A 71 2.20 -1.73 -5.11
N GLY A 72 2.63 -2.80 -4.44
CA GLY A 72 2.69 -4.12 -5.02
C GLY A 72 1.30 -4.66 -5.41
N ILE A 73 0.33 -4.58 -4.52
CA ILE A 73 -1.05 -5.03 -4.76
C ILE A 73 -1.63 -4.26 -5.94
N TYR A 74 -1.50 -2.92 -5.93
CA TYR A 74 -1.94 -2.06 -7.02
C TYR A 74 -1.34 -2.48 -8.37
N LYS A 75 -0.01 -2.59 -8.45
CA LYS A 75 0.67 -3.02 -9.68
C LYS A 75 0.21 -4.40 -10.15
N GLY A 76 0.02 -5.34 -9.22
CA GLY A 76 -0.42 -6.69 -9.55
C GLY A 76 -1.83 -6.69 -10.14
N LEU A 77 -2.76 -5.93 -9.55
CA LEU A 77 -4.13 -5.79 -10.04
C LEU A 77 -4.18 -5.12 -11.42
N GLN A 78 -3.38 -4.08 -11.65
CA GLN A 78 -3.29 -3.42 -12.97
C GLN A 78 -2.83 -4.38 -14.08
N ILE A 79 -2.13 -5.46 -13.72
CA ILE A 79 -1.67 -6.48 -14.67
C ILE A 79 -2.68 -7.61 -14.84
N LEU A 80 -3.28 -8.07 -13.74
CA LEU A 80 -4.23 -9.19 -13.76
C LEU A 80 -5.60 -8.81 -14.32
N VAL A 81 -6.11 -7.63 -13.94
CA VAL A 81 -7.49 -7.22 -14.17
C VAL A 81 -7.56 -5.72 -14.51
N PRO A 82 -6.83 -5.24 -15.54
CA PRO A 82 -6.66 -3.80 -15.80
C PRO A 82 -7.98 -3.00 -15.87
N GLN A 83 -9.04 -3.59 -16.42
CA GLN A 83 -10.33 -2.93 -16.59
C GLN A 83 -11.12 -2.75 -15.28
N THR A 84 -10.79 -3.50 -14.23
CA THR A 84 -11.52 -3.47 -12.95
C THR A 84 -10.59 -3.39 -11.73
N ALA A 85 -9.31 -3.09 -11.95
CA ALA A 85 -8.25 -3.16 -10.95
C ALA A 85 -8.55 -2.33 -9.69
N ASP A 86 -9.01 -1.09 -9.88
CA ASP A 86 -9.26 -0.17 -8.76
C ASP A 86 -10.50 -0.55 -7.95
N GLU A 87 -11.49 -1.17 -8.59
CA GLU A 87 -12.71 -1.63 -7.92
C GLU A 87 -12.54 -2.98 -7.23
N TRP A 88 -11.65 -3.82 -7.77
CA TRP A 88 -11.47 -5.21 -7.33
C TRP A 88 -11.20 -5.31 -5.83
N VAL A 89 -10.40 -4.38 -5.29
CA VAL A 89 -10.01 -4.37 -3.88
C VAL A 89 -11.19 -4.29 -2.91
N ARG A 90 -12.31 -3.70 -3.36
CA ARG A 90 -13.55 -3.55 -2.59
C ARG A 90 -14.58 -4.65 -2.87
N LYS A 91 -14.39 -5.45 -3.91
CA LYS A 91 -15.36 -6.51 -4.27
C LYS A 91 -15.18 -7.71 -3.32
N PRO A 92 -16.28 -8.38 -2.91
CA PRO A 92 -16.22 -9.64 -2.21
C PRO A 92 -15.35 -10.66 -2.95
N ASN A 93 -14.43 -11.32 -2.25
CA ASN A 93 -13.52 -12.30 -2.84
C ASN A 93 -13.81 -13.71 -2.30
N LYS A 94 -14.04 -14.65 -3.23
CA LYS A 94 -14.38 -16.05 -2.93
C LYS A 94 -13.17 -16.92 -2.58
N ALA A 95 -11.94 -16.44 -2.77
CA ALA A 95 -10.76 -17.20 -2.41
C ALA A 95 -10.73 -17.40 -0.88
N LYS A 96 -10.28 -18.59 -0.46
CA LYS A 96 -10.29 -19.02 0.95
C LYS A 96 -9.64 -18.00 1.89
N SER A 97 -8.59 -17.33 1.44
CA SER A 97 -7.86 -16.30 2.18
C SER A 97 -8.70 -15.07 2.55
N PHE A 98 -9.84 -14.83 1.90
CA PHE A 98 -10.69 -13.67 2.18
C PHE A 98 -12.03 -14.04 2.85
N ALA A 99 -12.36 -15.33 2.95
CA ALA A 99 -13.60 -15.80 3.58
C ALA A 99 -14.88 -15.06 3.10
N GLY A 100 -14.95 -14.71 1.81
CA GLY A 100 -16.06 -13.97 1.21
C GLY A 100 -16.03 -12.45 1.42
N LYS A 101 -15.09 -11.92 2.21
CA LYS A 101 -14.87 -10.48 2.39
C LYS A 101 -14.04 -9.89 1.24
N SER A 102 -13.95 -8.57 1.18
CA SER A 102 -13.09 -7.90 0.21
C SER A 102 -11.61 -8.00 0.62
N ALA A 103 -10.70 -7.73 -0.32
CA ALA A 103 -9.29 -7.60 0.01
C ALA A 103 -9.05 -6.39 0.94
N LEU A 104 -9.79 -5.29 0.73
CA LEU A 104 -9.70 -4.11 1.58
C LEU A 104 -10.07 -4.39 3.03
N ASP A 105 -11.15 -5.14 3.29
CA ASP A 105 -11.56 -5.51 4.65
C ASP A 105 -10.43 -6.20 5.43
N ARG A 106 -9.62 -6.99 4.72
CA ARG A 106 -8.45 -7.65 5.30
C ARG A 106 -7.31 -6.65 5.53
N MET A 107 -7.01 -5.79 4.56
CA MET A 107 -5.93 -4.81 4.65
C MET A 107 -6.14 -3.78 5.76
N VAL A 108 -7.38 -3.45 6.10
CA VAL A 108 -7.72 -2.46 7.14
C VAL A 108 -7.87 -3.06 8.54
N SER A 109 -7.51 -4.33 8.74
CA SER A 109 -7.50 -4.97 10.07
C SER A 109 -6.49 -4.33 11.05
N GLY A 110 -5.53 -3.58 10.51
CA GLY A 110 -4.43 -2.93 11.25
C GLY A 110 -3.10 -3.69 11.21
N ASN A 111 -3.11 -4.98 10.87
CA ASN A 111 -1.90 -5.81 10.86
C ASN A 111 -1.14 -5.71 9.51
N VAL A 112 0.16 -5.45 9.56
CA VAL A 112 1.01 -5.44 8.35
C VAL A 112 1.03 -6.80 7.63
N SER A 113 0.91 -7.90 8.38
CA SER A 113 0.84 -9.26 7.84
C SER A 113 -0.38 -9.48 6.96
N ASP A 114 -1.48 -8.75 7.17
CA ASP A 114 -2.66 -8.86 6.32
C ASP A 114 -2.43 -8.21 4.94
N LEU A 115 -1.68 -7.11 4.87
CA LEU A 115 -1.21 -6.54 3.60
C LEU A 115 -0.31 -7.54 2.86
N TYR A 116 0.61 -8.18 3.58
CA TYR A 116 1.47 -9.22 3.02
C TYR A 116 0.67 -10.39 2.43
N VAL A 117 -0.37 -10.87 3.12
CA VAL A 117 -1.18 -11.98 2.61
C VAL A 117 -1.95 -11.59 1.35
N VAL A 118 -2.52 -10.38 1.29
CA VAL A 118 -3.15 -9.89 0.05
C VAL A 118 -2.13 -9.81 -1.08
N ARG A 119 -0.94 -9.28 -0.81
CA ARG A 119 0.16 -9.20 -1.78
C ARG A 119 0.56 -10.58 -2.30
N GLN A 120 0.76 -11.56 -1.42
CA GLN A 120 1.10 -12.94 -1.79
C GLN A 120 0.02 -13.59 -2.65
N TYR A 121 -1.26 -13.38 -2.30
CA TYR A 121 -2.36 -13.87 -3.11
C TYR A 121 -2.31 -13.32 -4.53
N ILE A 122 -2.12 -12.00 -4.69
CA ILE A 122 -2.02 -11.34 -5.99
C ILE A 122 -0.80 -11.80 -6.77
N ASP A 123 0.37 -11.91 -6.13
CA ASP A 123 1.57 -12.42 -6.79
C ASP A 123 1.37 -13.86 -7.29
N GLY A 124 0.74 -14.74 -6.49
CA GLY A 124 0.43 -16.11 -6.91
C GLY A 124 -0.56 -16.22 -8.06
N GLN A 125 -1.36 -15.19 -8.34
CA GLN A 125 -2.21 -15.17 -9.55
C GLN A 125 -1.43 -14.82 -10.83
N ARG A 126 -0.23 -14.22 -10.71
CA ARG A 126 0.55 -13.73 -11.85
C ARG A 126 1.47 -14.78 -12.47
N GLY A 127 1.69 -15.90 -11.77
CA GLY A 127 2.66 -16.94 -12.15
C GLY A 127 4.00 -16.73 -11.44
#